data_AF-A0A1Z9UJD1-F1
#
_entry.id   AF-A0A1Z9UJD1-F1
#
_cell.length_a   1.000
_cell.length_b   1.000
_cell.length_c   1.000
_cell.angle_alpha   90.00
_cell.angle_beta   90.00
_cell.angle_gamma   90.00
#
_symmetry.space_group_name_H-M   'P 1'
#
loop_
_entity.id
_entity.type
_entity.pdbx_description
1 polymer ?
#
loop_
_entity_poly.entity_id
_entity_poly.type
_entity_poly.pdbx_seq_one_letter_code
_entity_poly.pdbx_strand_id
1 'polypeptide(L)'
;LIIKNENNKFNIFLKGKISGGEVIKNISFISEEENKEVKFNYLINQIKREINDLWKSKNLIDLTTPAFLNFSLKLKKPNDLLEVKKILVKIDLIENYNVLVLNKNFVKIKIKYLGKIDKIKQKLNEKGIKISISDEKWTIELT
;
A
#
# COMPACT_ATOMS: atom_id res chain seq x y z
N LEU A 1 -10.30 -17.14 10.73
CA LEU A 1 -9.16 -17.34 11.64
C LEU A 1 -9.51 -18.48 12.57
N ILE A 2 -8.69 -19.52 12.63
CA ILE A 2 -8.86 -20.63 13.57
C ILE A 2 -7.57 -20.73 14.38
N ILE A 3 -7.67 -20.88 15.70
CA ILE A 3 -6.53 -21.00 16.61
C ILE A 3 -6.69 -22.29 17.40
N LYS A 4 -5.64 -23.12 17.41
CA LYS A 4 -5.54 -24.34 18.19
C LYS A 4 -4.33 -24.24 19.11
N ASN A 5 -4.51 -24.51 20.40
CA ASN A 5 -3.42 -24.52 21.37
C ASN A 5 -3.17 -25.96 21.84
N GLU A 6 -1.97 -26.47 21.60
CA GLU A 6 -1.53 -27.81 22.06
C GLU A 6 -0.10 -27.70 22.57
N ASN A 7 0.16 -28.13 23.81
CA ASN A 7 1.51 -28.21 24.39
C ASN A 7 2.36 -26.94 24.20
N ASN A 8 1.88 -25.79 24.69
CA ASN A 8 2.53 -24.47 24.54
C ASN A 8 2.72 -23.97 23.11
N LYS A 9 2.13 -24.65 22.12
CA LYS A 9 2.17 -24.29 20.70
C LYS A 9 0.79 -23.84 20.23
N PHE A 10 0.74 -22.64 19.67
CA PHE A 10 -0.43 -22.09 19.00
C PHE A 10 -0.31 -22.33 17.50
N ASN A 11 -1.16 -23.20 16.97
CA ASN A 11 -1.32 -23.39 15.53
C ASN A 11 -2.48 -22.52 15.05
N ILE A 12 -2.21 -21.68 14.05
CA ILE A 12 -3.15 -20.69 13.56
C ILE A 12 -3.35 -20.88 12.06
N PHE A 13 -4.61 -20.98 11.66
CA PHE A 13 -5.04 -20.98 10.26
C PHE A 13 -5.66 -19.62 9.91
N LEU A 14 -4.99 -18.90 9.01
CA LEU A 14 -5.47 -17.66 8.40
C LEU A 14 -6.05 -17.99 7.02
N LYS A 15 -7.31 -17.62 6.80
CA LYS A 15 -7.96 -17.63 5.49
C LYS A 15 -8.78 -16.36 5.31
N GLY A 16 -8.65 -15.72 4.15
CA GLY A 16 -9.38 -14.51 3.81
C GLY A 16 -9.08 -14.04 2.39
N LYS A 17 -9.57 -12.84 2.05
CA LYS A 17 -9.26 -12.16 0.79
C LYS A 17 -8.48 -10.88 1.08
N ILE A 18 -7.38 -10.66 0.38
CA ILE A 18 -6.58 -9.42 0.41
C ILE A 18 -6.48 -8.91 -1.03
N SER A 19 -6.98 -7.70 -1.27
CA SER A 19 -6.90 -7.02 -2.59
C SER A 19 -7.44 -7.85 -3.76
N GLY A 20 -8.53 -8.60 -3.50
CA GLY A 20 -9.18 -9.48 -4.47
C GLY A 20 -8.58 -10.89 -4.59
N GLY A 21 -7.38 -11.13 -4.05
CA GLY A 21 -6.73 -12.44 -4.03
C GLY A 21 -7.07 -13.23 -2.76
N GLU A 22 -7.22 -14.55 -2.89
CA GLU A 22 -7.33 -15.44 -1.73
C GLU A 22 -5.98 -15.56 -1.02
N VAL A 23 -6.01 -15.51 0.32
CA VAL A 23 -4.86 -15.70 1.18
C VAL A 23 -5.17 -16.83 2.14
N ILE A 24 -4.32 -17.86 2.11
CA ILE A 24 -4.34 -18.99 3.04
C ILE A 24 -2.93 -19.10 3.62
N LYS A 25 -2.80 -19.05 4.96
CA LYS A 25 -1.52 -19.21 5.65
C LYS A 25 -1.71 -19.97 6.95
N ASN A 26 -0.80 -20.92 7.18
CA ASN A 26 -0.62 -21.59 8.46
C ASN A 26 0.58 -20.98 9.17
N ILE A 27 0.41 -20.67 10.44
CA ILE A 27 1.46 -20.10 11.30
C ILE A 27 1.45 -20.83 12.64
N SER A 28 2.63 -21.01 13.22
CA SER A 28 2.77 -21.61 14.54
C SER A 28 3.66 -20.77 15.44
N PHE A 29 3.20 -20.48 16.65
CA PHE A 29 3.98 -19.81 17.67
C PHE A 29 4.16 -20.71 18.88
N ILE A 30 5.35 -20.72 19.45
CA ILE A 30 5.65 -21.38 20.71
C ILE A 30 5.76 -20.27 21.75
N SER A 31 5.10 -20.44 22.89
CA SER A 31 5.25 -19.53 24.02
C SER A 31 5.28 -20.32 25.31
N GLU A 32 6.44 -20.22 25.98
CA GLU A 32 6.71 -20.81 27.30
C GLU A 32 6.12 -19.98 28.44
N GLU A 33 5.52 -18.82 28.13
CA GLU A 33 4.86 -17.97 29.12
C GLU A 33 3.69 -18.72 29.79
N GLU A 34 3.71 -18.74 31.12
CA GLU A 34 2.70 -19.36 31.96
C GLU A 34 1.55 -18.40 32.25
N ASN A 35 1.85 -17.09 32.34
CA ASN A 35 0.83 -16.08 32.50
C ASN A 35 -0.03 -15.99 31.23
N LYS A 36 -1.28 -16.42 31.34
CA LYS A 36 -2.24 -16.46 30.22
C LYS A 36 -2.37 -15.11 29.53
N GLU A 37 -2.47 -14.02 30.29
CA GLU A 37 -2.67 -12.69 29.73
C GLU A 37 -1.47 -12.24 28.90
N VAL A 38 -0.26 -12.39 29.43
CA VAL A 38 1.00 -12.06 28.73
C VAL A 38 1.14 -12.94 27.47
N LYS A 39 0.85 -14.23 27.60
CA LYS A 39 0.89 -15.21 26.51
C LYS A 39 -0.06 -14.83 25.36
N PHE A 40 -1.31 -14.48 25.68
CA PHE A 40 -2.29 -14.10 24.65
C PHE A 40 -1.98 -12.73 24.04
N ASN A 41 -1.50 -11.76 24.83
CA ASN A 41 -1.07 -10.46 24.31
C ASN A 41 0.11 -10.61 23.33
N TYR A 42 1.09 -11.45 23.67
CA TYR A 42 2.17 -11.81 22.75
C TYR A 42 1.61 -12.41 21.46
N LEU A 43 0.74 -13.41 21.56
CA LEU A 43 0.13 -14.08 20.41
C LEU A 43 -0.62 -13.11 19.49
N ILE A 44 -1.43 -12.22 20.05
CA ILE A 44 -2.17 -11.19 19.30
C ILE A 44 -1.20 -10.29 18.54
N ASN A 45 -0.11 -9.85 19.19
CA ASN A 45 0.90 -9.01 18.57
C ASN A 45 1.63 -9.73 17.42
N GLN A 46 1.94 -11.02 17.57
CA GLN A 46 2.53 -11.82 16.50
C GLN A 46 1.57 -11.98 15.31
N ILE A 47 0.30 -12.31 15.56
CA ILE A 47 -0.72 -12.42 14.51
C ILE A 47 -0.90 -11.09 13.76
N LYS A 48 -0.93 -9.96 14.48
CA LYS A 48 -1.01 -8.62 13.87
C LYS A 48 0.16 -8.35 12.92
N ARG A 49 1.39 -8.70 13.33
CA ARG A 49 2.59 -8.57 12.49
C ARG A 49 2.48 -9.44 11.24
N GLU A 50 2.10 -10.70 11.39
CA GLU A 50 1.93 -11.63 10.27
C GLU A 50 0.87 -11.17 9.25
N ILE A 51 -0.28 -10.67 9.72
CA ILE A 51 -1.33 -10.15 8.84
C ILE A 51 -0.83 -8.90 8.10
N ASN A 52 -0.10 -8.02 8.78
CA ASN A 52 0.50 -6.84 8.16
C ASN A 52 1.52 -7.22 7.09
N ASP A 53 2.37 -8.20 7.34
CA ASP A 53 3.37 -8.66 6.37
C ASP A 53 2.73 -9.42 5.19
N LEU A 54 1.64 -10.16 5.44
CA LEU A 54 0.80 -10.73 4.38
C LEU A 54 0.16 -9.66 3.50
N TRP A 55 -0.42 -8.63 4.11
CA TRP A 55 -1.01 -7.50 3.36
C TRP A 55 0.04 -6.78 2.53
N LYS A 56 1.23 -6.55 3.10
CA LYS A 56 2.37 -5.94 2.40
C LYS A 56 2.85 -6.80 1.25
N SER A 57 3.21 -8.07 1.48
CA SER A 57 3.75 -8.96 0.43
C SER A 57 2.78 -9.13 -0.75
N LYS A 58 1.48 -9.21 -0.52
CA LYS A 58 0.47 -9.35 -1.59
C LYS A 58 0.24 -8.06 -2.37
N ASN A 59 0.39 -6.89 -1.75
CA ASN A 59 0.22 -5.59 -2.40
C ASN A 59 1.53 -5.01 -2.96
N LEU A 60 2.68 -5.47 -2.46
CA LEU A 60 4.01 -4.93 -2.68
C LEU A 60 4.94 -6.08 -3.10
N ILE A 61 4.78 -6.60 -4.32
CA ILE A 61 5.91 -7.31 -4.95
C ILE A 61 6.79 -6.21 -5.57
N ASP A 62 7.44 -5.47 -4.68
CA ASP A 62 8.86 -5.15 -4.68
C ASP A 62 9.10 -4.09 -3.58
N LEU A 63 9.13 -4.55 -2.32
CA LEU A 63 9.47 -3.70 -1.16
C LEU A 63 10.95 -3.29 -1.15
N THR A 64 11.77 -3.81 -2.05
CA THR A 64 13.22 -3.62 -2.01
C THR A 64 13.69 -2.45 -2.87
N THR A 65 12.89 -2.04 -3.87
CA THR A 65 13.23 -0.91 -4.74
C THR A 65 12.08 0.09 -4.83
N PRO A 66 12.16 1.27 -4.18
CA PRO A 66 11.19 2.33 -4.38
C PRO A 66 11.14 2.72 -5.87
N ALA A 67 9.95 2.69 -6.46
CA ALA A 67 9.75 3.15 -7.83
C ALA A 67 9.63 4.67 -7.82
N PHE A 68 10.51 5.34 -8.58
CA PHE A 68 10.37 6.76 -8.84
C PHE A 68 9.55 6.97 -10.11
N LEU A 69 8.40 7.61 -9.95
CA LEU A 69 7.47 7.87 -11.05
C LEU A 69 7.37 9.37 -11.29
N ASN A 70 7.46 9.77 -12.55
CA ASN A 70 7.29 11.14 -12.99
C ASN A 70 5.95 11.26 -13.73
N PHE A 71 5.10 12.19 -13.29
CA PHE A 71 3.83 12.48 -13.96
C PHE A 71 3.78 13.93 -14.40
N SER A 72 3.12 14.19 -15.51
CA SER A 72 2.75 15.53 -15.96
C SER A 72 1.27 15.76 -15.66
N LEU A 73 0.96 16.56 -14.64
CA LEU A 73 -0.39 17.04 -14.36
C LEU A 73 -0.76 18.13 -15.34
N LYS A 74 -1.85 17.96 -16.10
CA LYS A 74 -2.46 19.05 -16.87
C LYS A 74 -3.26 19.94 -15.93
N LEU A 75 -2.99 21.24 -15.94
CA LEU A 75 -3.75 22.22 -15.16
C LEU A 75 -4.91 22.75 -16.01
N LYS A 76 -6.14 22.34 -15.66
CA LYS A 76 -7.39 22.85 -16.23
C LYS A 76 -8.02 23.91 -15.33
N LYS A 77 -7.86 23.79 -14.00
CA LYS A 77 -8.34 24.76 -13.01
C LYS A 77 -7.18 25.21 -12.11
N PRO A 78 -7.26 26.41 -11.50
CA PRO A 78 -6.22 26.92 -10.60
C PRO A 78 -5.93 25.99 -9.41
N ASN A 79 -6.92 25.23 -8.96
CA ASN A 79 -6.83 24.41 -7.76
C ASN A 79 -6.38 22.96 -8.01
N ASP A 80 -6.16 22.56 -9.27
CA ASP A 80 -5.88 21.16 -9.64
C ASP A 80 -4.65 20.61 -8.92
N LEU A 81 -3.59 21.42 -8.81
CA LEU A 81 -2.38 21.02 -8.11
C LEU A 81 -2.65 20.76 -6.61
N LEU A 82 -3.50 21.57 -5.97
CA LEU A 82 -3.84 21.40 -4.56
C LEU A 82 -4.63 20.12 -4.34
N GLU A 83 -5.59 19.82 -5.21
CA GLU A 83 -6.41 18.61 -5.14
C GLU A 83 -5.59 17.35 -5.38
N VAL A 84 -4.72 17.35 -6.39
CA VAL A 84 -3.79 16.23 -6.63
C VAL A 84 -2.89 16.01 -5.42
N LYS A 85 -2.30 17.07 -4.83
CA LYS A 85 -1.49 16.96 -3.61
C LYS A 85 -2.26 16.30 -2.46
N LYS A 86 -3.52 16.71 -2.23
CA LYS A 86 -4.39 16.11 -1.21
C LYS A 86 -4.64 14.62 -1.48
N ILE A 87 -4.80 14.22 -2.74
CA ILE A 87 -4.99 12.82 -3.14
C ILE A 87 -3.72 12.01 -2.91
N LEU A 88 -2.55 12.51 -3.33
CA LEU A 88 -1.25 11.83 -3.17
C LEU A 88 -0.95 11.54 -1.69
N VAL A 89 -1.20 12.51 -0.79
CA VAL A 89 -0.99 12.35 0.66
C VAL A 89 -1.88 11.24 1.25
N LYS A 90 -3.06 11.01 0.68
CA LYS A 90 -3.97 9.94 1.13
C LYS A 90 -3.60 8.56 0.61
N ILE A 91 -2.56 8.42 -0.23
CA ILE A 91 -2.08 7.12 -0.71
C ILE A 91 -0.93 6.69 0.19
N ASP A 92 -1.25 5.77 1.09
CA ASP A 92 -0.38 5.07 2.05
C ASP A 92 0.98 4.59 1.51
N LEU A 93 1.05 4.27 0.21
CA LEU A 93 2.28 3.76 -0.43
C LEU A 93 3.14 4.85 -1.10
N ILE A 94 2.71 6.11 -1.04
CA ILE A 94 3.51 7.26 -1.48
C ILE A 94 4.27 7.77 -0.27
N GLU A 95 5.59 7.56 -0.26
CA GLU A 95 6.45 8.02 0.84
C GLU A 95 6.66 9.53 0.77
N ASN A 96 6.88 10.07 -0.43
CA ASN A 96 6.99 11.49 -0.67
C ASN A 96 6.68 11.85 -2.13
N TYR A 97 6.48 13.16 -2.37
CA TYR A 97 6.36 13.73 -3.70
C TYR A 97 7.09 15.07 -3.79
N ASN A 98 7.59 15.39 -4.98
CA ASN A 98 8.29 16.64 -5.28
C ASN A 98 7.76 17.25 -6.58
N VAL A 99 7.59 18.57 -6.58
CA VAL A 99 7.28 19.32 -7.80
C VAL A 99 8.60 19.66 -8.50
N LEU A 100 8.81 19.09 -9.68
CA LEU A 100 10.02 19.32 -10.49
C LEU A 100 9.88 20.55 -11.38
N VAL A 101 8.69 20.75 -11.96
CA VAL A 101 8.37 21.87 -12.87
C VAL A 101 6.97 22.34 -12.56
N LEU A 102 6.78 23.66 -12.51
CA LEU A 102 5.49 24.32 -12.39
C LEU A 102 5.39 25.42 -13.45
N ASN A 103 4.38 25.35 -14.30
CA ASN A 103 4.02 26.45 -15.20
C ASN A 103 2.49 26.56 -15.32
N LYS A 104 2.02 27.51 -16.12
CA LYS A 104 0.59 27.79 -16.30
C LYS A 104 -0.24 26.64 -16.89
N ASN A 105 0.39 25.72 -17.63
CA ASN A 105 -0.30 24.67 -18.38
C ASN A 105 -0.15 23.29 -17.71
N PHE A 106 0.99 23.04 -17.05
CA PHE A 106 1.28 21.73 -16.46
C PHE A 106 2.21 21.82 -15.26
N VAL A 107 2.18 20.74 -14.47
CA VAL A 107 3.09 20.50 -13.35
C VAL A 107 3.75 19.13 -13.52
N LYS A 108 5.08 19.07 -13.46
CA LYS A 108 5.79 17.79 -13.36
C LYS A 108 5.97 17.42 -11.90
N ILE A 109 5.46 16.27 -11.51
CA ILE A 109 5.52 15.75 -10.14
C ILE A 109 6.30 14.45 -10.18
N LYS A 110 7.30 14.33 -9.31
CA LYS A 110 8.01 13.07 -9.04
C LYS A 110 7.49 12.50 -7.72
N ILE A 111 7.14 11.23 -7.69
CA ILE A 111 6.78 10.54 -6.45
C ILE A 111 7.76 9.42 -6.15
N LYS A 112 7.94 9.12 -4.86
CA LYS A 112 8.57 7.89 -4.38
C LYS A 112 7.47 6.93 -3.94
N TYR A 113 7.28 5.85 -4.70
CA TYR A 113 6.21 4.89 -4.49
C TYR A 113 6.77 3.52 -4.10
N LEU A 114 6.23 2.93 -3.03
CA LEU A 114 6.75 1.69 -2.44
C LEU A 114 6.01 0.43 -2.90
N GLY A 115 5.27 0.49 -4.02
CA GLY A 115 4.49 -0.64 -4.53
C GLY A 115 4.60 -0.84 -6.04
N LYS A 116 3.77 -1.74 -6.57
CA LYS A 116 3.71 -2.04 -8.01
C LYS A 116 3.12 -0.91 -8.85
N ILE A 117 3.77 -0.59 -9.96
CA ILE A 117 3.33 0.45 -10.92
C ILE A 117 1.87 0.25 -11.39
N ASP A 118 1.40 -0.98 -11.59
CA ASP A 118 0.00 -1.19 -12.00
C ASP A 118 -1.01 -0.88 -10.89
N LYS A 119 -0.60 -1.03 -9.62
CA LYS A 119 -1.46 -0.72 -8.47
C LYS A 119 -1.60 0.77 -8.23
N ILE A 120 -0.58 1.58 -8.53
CA ILE A 120 -0.74 3.02 -8.42
C ILE A 120 -1.73 3.56 -9.45
N LYS A 121 -1.77 2.98 -10.66
CA LYS A 121 -2.74 3.39 -11.69
C LYS A 121 -4.17 3.21 -11.19
N GLN A 122 -4.44 2.05 -10.60
CA GLN A 122 -5.74 1.75 -10.00
C GLN A 122 -6.07 2.71 -8.86
N LYS A 123 -5.15 2.90 -7.89
CA LYS A 123 -5.36 3.78 -6.73
C LYS A 123 -5.61 5.25 -7.11
N LEU A 124 -4.96 5.74 -8.17
CA LEU A 124 -5.16 7.10 -8.67
C LEU A 124 -6.52 7.23 -9.38
N ASN A 125 -6.88 6.27 -10.24
CA ASN A 125 -8.18 6.24 -10.93
C ASN A 125 -9.35 6.17 -9.92
N GLU A 126 -9.26 5.33 -8.88
CA GLU A 126 -10.25 5.22 -7.81
C GLU A 126 -10.46 6.54 -7.04
N LYS A 127 -9.48 7.46 -7.08
CA LYS A 127 -9.52 8.77 -6.42
C LYS A 127 -9.79 9.92 -7.39
N GLY A 128 -10.25 9.64 -8.61
CA GLY A 128 -10.63 10.67 -9.60
C GLY A 128 -9.45 11.28 -10.35
N ILE A 129 -8.30 10.61 -10.39
CA ILE A 129 -7.16 11.00 -11.23
C ILE A 129 -7.06 10.03 -12.40
N LYS A 130 -7.40 10.52 -13.59
CA LYS A 130 -7.24 9.75 -14.83
C LYS A 130 -5.80 9.80 -15.30
N ILE A 131 -5.27 8.65 -15.70
CA ILE A 131 -3.92 8.50 -16.22
C ILE A 131 -3.96 8.18 -17.70
N SER A 132 -3.12 8.86 -18.49
CA SER A 132 -2.85 8.55 -19.90
C SER A 132 -1.36 8.34 -20.09
N ILE A 133 -0.97 7.25 -20.74
CA ILE A 133 0.43 6.93 -21.03
C ILE A 133 0.62 6.97 -22.54
N SER A 134 1.47 7.87 -23.00
CA SER A 134 1.86 8.03 -24.40
C SER A 134 3.36 8.30 -24.46
N ASP A 135 4.10 7.61 -25.33
CA ASP A 135 5.55 7.74 -25.48
C ASP A 135 6.30 7.62 -24.14
N GLU A 136 5.92 6.63 -23.32
CA GLU A 136 6.47 6.39 -21.98
C GLU A 136 6.26 7.55 -20.98
N LYS A 137 5.54 8.61 -21.38
CA LYS A 137 5.21 9.76 -20.53
C LYS A 137 3.85 9.54 -19.91
N TRP A 138 3.84 9.66 -18.58
CA TRP A 138 2.61 9.58 -17.81
C TRP A 138 2.02 10.97 -17.66
N THR A 139 0.81 11.15 -18.18
CA THR A 139 0.02 12.36 -18.02
C THR A 139 -1.13 12.07 -17.08
N ILE A 140 -1.37 12.97 -16.13
CA ILE A 140 -2.50 12.87 -15.21
C ILE A 140 -3.42 14.08 -15.34
N GLU A 141 -4.71 13.84 -15.17
CA GLU A 141 -5.74 14.87 -15.14
C GLU A 141 -6.78 14.52 -14.07
N LEU A 142 -7.28 15.54 -13.37
CA LEU A 142 -8.46 15.38 -12.52
C LEU A 142 -9.69 15.22 -13.42
N THR A 143 -10.53 14.24 -13.07
CA THR A 143 -11.86 14.02 -13.67
C THR A 143 -12.92 14.86 -12.99
#